data_AF-A0A4V0XKU8-F1
#
_entry.id   AF-A0A4V0XKU8-F1
#
_cell.length_a   1.000
_cell.length_b   1.000
_cell.length_c   1.000
_cell.angle_alpha   90.00
_cell.angle_beta   90.00
_cell.angle_gamma   90.00
#
_symmetry.space_group_name_H-M   'P 1'
#
loop_
_entity.id
_entity.type
_entity.pdbx_description
1 polymer ?
#
loop_
_entity_poly.entity_id
_entity_poly.type
_entity_poly.pdbx_seq_one_letter_code
_entity_poly.pdbx_strand_id
1 'polypeptide(L)'
;MSTGSPQPLPTPAPTPAPQCPRCGYDQSGTITSWFQNDTDPNAACPLHHTCSECGLAFDWSDLLIPERATCQGLYEHARSAREKIAWFFRTFFWLLLPWLFWSRVHMHHRAHPRRILAPVLIAIPIFFILERLVLGTFIFFSTAQRYTLLTGTGPIDNLLWYSTDTWFIGAMYPYLDFDIRGVTAGPAAQLLAGMLAPFFLWPFLLLVLPDTRARAKIRLVHIQRAWGYSAWPLILLFAASLFAFTLDFIAYGIANASIQSPLRQLSMAFIAIAAVGGVVYVPWLALWWSFALAKGWRVHRPKTLIALLSFASILAALVALTTFAVYT
;
A
#
# COMPACT_ATOMS: atom_id res chain seq x y z
N MET A 1 15.84 -50.04 -41.23
CA MET A 1 15.71 -48.59 -40.99
C MET A 1 14.30 -48.34 -40.45
N SER A 2 14.18 -48.07 -39.15
CA SER A 2 12.90 -47.79 -38.51
C SER A 2 12.49 -46.36 -38.82
N THR A 3 11.48 -46.18 -39.66
CA THR A 3 10.82 -44.89 -39.90
C THR A 3 10.06 -44.49 -38.64
N GLY A 4 10.72 -43.73 -37.75
CA GLY A 4 10.08 -43.20 -36.54
C GLY A 4 8.93 -42.29 -36.93
N SER A 5 7.71 -42.64 -36.53
CA SER A 5 6.54 -41.78 -36.69
C SER A 5 6.80 -40.43 -35.99
N PRO A 6 6.53 -39.30 -36.64
CA PRO A 6 6.69 -37.99 -36.02
C PRO A 6 5.83 -37.92 -34.75
N GLN A 7 6.44 -37.57 -33.63
CA GLN A 7 5.68 -37.32 -32.41
C GLN A 7 4.65 -36.23 -32.69
N PRO A 8 3.38 -36.42 -32.31
CA PRO A 8 2.37 -35.39 -32.46
C PRO A 8 2.81 -34.14 -31.70
N LEU A 9 2.74 -32.98 -32.36
CA LEU A 9 3.03 -31.70 -31.74
C LEU A 9 2.15 -31.55 -30.48
N PRO A 10 2.73 -31.10 -29.35
CA PRO A 10 1.95 -30.89 -28.14
C PRO A 10 0.80 -29.91 -28.43
N THR A 11 -0.42 -30.31 -28.08
CA THR A 11 -1.60 -29.47 -28.23
C THR A 11 -1.37 -28.17 -27.44
N PRO A 12 -1.50 -26.98 -28.08
CA PRO A 12 -1.33 -25.73 -27.37
C PRO A 12 -2.34 -25.66 -26.22
N ALA A 13 -1.89 -25.22 -25.05
CA ALA A 13 -2.78 -24.99 -23.91
C ALA A 13 -3.91 -24.03 -24.33
N PRO A 14 -5.16 -24.27 -23.89
CA PRO A 14 -6.29 -23.44 -24.29
C PRO A 14 -6.05 -21.98 -23.91
N THR A 15 -6.13 -21.09 -24.90
CA THR A 15 -6.02 -19.65 -24.68
C THR A 15 -7.20 -19.20 -23.81
N PRO A 16 -6.97 -18.47 -22.70
CA PRO A 16 -8.06 -17.98 -21.88
C PRO A 16 -9.01 -17.10 -22.71
N ALA A 17 -10.31 -17.26 -22.49
CA ALA A 17 -11.32 -16.47 -23.19
C ALA A 17 -11.05 -14.97 -22.99
N PRO A 18 -11.13 -14.16 -24.06
CA PRO A 18 -10.90 -12.73 -23.97
C PRO A 18 -12.00 -12.09 -23.14
N GLN A 19 -11.63 -11.48 -22.02
CA GLN A 19 -12.57 -10.85 -21.09
C GLN A 19 -12.35 -9.34 -21.08
N CYS A 20 -13.43 -8.57 -20.92
CA CYS A 20 -13.33 -7.14 -20.69
C CYS A 20 -12.46 -6.86 -19.45
N PRO A 21 -11.45 -5.98 -19.55
CA PRO A 21 -10.50 -5.80 -18.46
C PRO A 21 -11.13 -5.10 -17.24
N ARG A 22 -12.19 -4.31 -17.45
CA ARG A 22 -12.91 -3.60 -16.38
C ARG A 22 -13.91 -4.50 -15.64
N CYS A 23 -14.86 -5.10 -16.36
CA CYS A 23 -15.97 -5.84 -15.76
C CYS A 23 -15.82 -7.37 -15.79
N GLY A 24 -14.96 -7.91 -16.65
CA GLY A 24 -14.79 -9.36 -16.84
C GLY A 24 -15.79 -10.01 -17.79
N TYR A 25 -16.65 -9.23 -18.46
CA TYR A 25 -17.60 -9.77 -19.44
C TYR A 25 -16.86 -10.49 -20.58
N ASP A 26 -17.36 -11.67 -20.96
CA ASP A 26 -16.79 -12.48 -22.03
C ASP A 26 -16.98 -11.82 -23.39
N GLN A 27 -15.88 -11.66 -24.11
CA GLN A 27 -15.83 -11.04 -25.43
C GLN A 27 -15.74 -12.08 -26.56
N SER A 28 -15.78 -13.38 -26.23
CA SER A 28 -15.69 -14.48 -27.20
C SER A 28 -16.75 -14.37 -28.30
N GLY A 29 -18.01 -14.07 -27.95
CA GLY A 29 -19.09 -13.92 -28.93
C GLY A 29 -18.86 -12.78 -29.94
N THR A 30 -18.28 -11.66 -29.46
CA THR A 30 -17.88 -10.56 -30.34
C THR A 30 -16.81 -11.02 -31.33
N ILE A 31 -15.82 -11.79 -30.88
CA ILE A 31 -14.77 -12.34 -31.76
C ILE A 31 -15.33 -13.37 -32.74
N THR A 32 -16.25 -14.24 -32.31
CA THR A 32 -16.89 -15.22 -33.20
C THR A 32 -17.63 -14.54 -34.34
N SER A 33 -18.25 -13.38 -34.10
CA SER A 33 -18.93 -12.62 -35.16
C SER A 33 -17.99 -12.09 -36.26
N TRP A 34 -16.67 -12.00 -36.00
CA TRP A 34 -15.70 -11.59 -37.03
C TRP A 34 -15.56 -12.62 -38.13
N PHE A 35 -15.77 -13.91 -37.81
CA PHE A 35 -15.57 -15.03 -38.73
C PHE A 35 -16.88 -15.55 -39.33
N GLN A 36 -18.04 -15.12 -38.81
CA GLN A 36 -19.34 -15.60 -39.33
C GLN A 36 -19.65 -15.09 -40.74
N ASN A 37 -19.02 -13.99 -41.16
CA ASN A 37 -19.21 -13.40 -42.47
C ASN A 37 -17.96 -13.56 -43.35
N ASP A 38 -17.42 -14.78 -43.49
CA ASP A 38 -16.32 -15.06 -44.43
C ASP A 38 -16.65 -14.68 -45.89
N THR A 39 -17.94 -14.47 -46.20
CA THR A 39 -18.42 -13.98 -47.51
C THR A 39 -18.47 -12.46 -47.64
N ASP A 40 -18.32 -11.69 -46.54
CA ASP A 40 -18.26 -10.23 -46.61
C ASP A 40 -16.81 -9.80 -46.84
N PRO A 41 -16.45 -9.23 -48.01
CA PRO A 41 -15.11 -8.73 -48.27
C PRO A 41 -14.70 -7.59 -47.33
N ASN A 42 -15.64 -7.03 -46.54
CA ASN A 42 -15.37 -6.03 -45.52
C ASN A 42 -15.28 -6.60 -44.10
N ALA A 43 -15.23 -7.93 -43.93
CA ALA A 43 -14.95 -8.57 -42.64
C ALA A 43 -13.51 -8.25 -42.17
N ALA A 44 -13.33 -7.04 -41.63
CA ALA A 44 -12.09 -6.57 -41.04
C ALA A 44 -12.16 -6.72 -39.52
N CYS A 45 -11.12 -7.31 -38.93
CA CYS A 45 -10.94 -7.32 -37.48
C CYS A 45 -10.91 -5.87 -36.97
N PRO A 46 -11.90 -5.41 -36.18
CA PRO A 46 -11.88 -4.05 -35.67
C PRO A 46 -10.66 -3.89 -34.76
N LEU A 47 -9.93 -2.79 -34.88
CA LEU A 47 -8.79 -2.53 -33.97
C LEU A 47 -9.27 -2.05 -32.60
N HIS A 48 -10.38 -1.32 -32.57
CA HIS A 48 -10.98 -0.71 -31.39
C HIS A 48 -12.34 -1.35 -31.07
N HIS A 49 -12.64 -1.50 -29.79
CA HIS A 49 -13.94 -1.98 -29.34
C HIS A 49 -14.39 -1.31 -28.06
N THR A 50 -15.70 -1.21 -27.88
CA THR A 50 -16.34 -0.70 -26.67
C THR A 50 -17.15 -1.83 -26.06
N CYS A 51 -16.82 -2.21 -24.83
CA CYS A 51 -17.55 -3.25 -24.11
C CYS A 51 -19.04 -2.90 -24.01
N SER A 52 -19.91 -3.76 -24.55
CA SER A 52 -21.37 -3.62 -24.47
C SER A 52 -21.89 -3.51 -23.03
N GLU A 53 -21.22 -4.15 -22.07
CA GLU A 53 -21.64 -4.15 -20.67
C GLU A 53 -21.24 -2.89 -19.89
N CYS A 54 -19.99 -2.44 -20.01
CA CYS A 54 -19.44 -1.39 -19.13
C CYS A 54 -19.01 -0.12 -19.86
N GLY A 55 -19.12 -0.09 -21.20
CA GLY A 55 -18.75 1.06 -22.03
C GLY A 55 -17.25 1.36 -22.06
N LEU A 56 -16.39 0.47 -21.57
CA LEU A 56 -14.95 0.68 -21.67
C LEU A 56 -14.50 0.50 -23.13
N ALA A 57 -13.90 1.56 -23.69
CA ALA A 57 -13.16 1.48 -24.95
C ALA A 57 -11.75 0.92 -24.72
N PHE A 58 -11.36 -0.06 -25.54
CA PHE A 58 -10.04 -0.69 -25.54
C PHE A 58 -9.68 -1.23 -26.93
N ASP A 59 -8.41 -1.56 -27.13
CA ASP A 59 -7.91 -2.15 -28.38
C ASP A 59 -7.87 -3.67 -28.25
N TRP A 60 -8.26 -4.40 -29.29
CA TRP A 60 -8.20 -5.87 -29.23
C TRP A 60 -6.78 -6.40 -29.03
N SER A 61 -5.79 -5.66 -29.54
CA SER A 61 -4.38 -5.99 -29.32
C SER A 61 -4.01 -6.05 -27.82
N ASP A 62 -4.67 -5.27 -26.96
CA ASP A 62 -4.42 -5.27 -25.51
C ASP A 62 -4.95 -6.54 -24.83
N LEU A 63 -5.96 -7.20 -25.43
CA LEU A 63 -6.55 -8.44 -24.91
C LEU A 63 -5.93 -9.69 -25.53
N LEU A 64 -5.61 -9.64 -26.83
CA LEU A 64 -5.18 -10.80 -27.60
C LEU A 64 -3.66 -11.03 -27.53
N ILE A 65 -2.87 -10.00 -27.21
CA ILE A 65 -1.40 -10.10 -27.11
C ILE A 65 -1.00 -10.06 -25.62
N PRO A 66 -0.68 -11.21 -24.98
CA PRO A 66 -0.37 -11.28 -23.55
C PRO A 66 0.78 -10.37 -23.13
N GLU A 67 1.72 -10.09 -24.02
CA GLU A 67 2.87 -9.21 -23.77
C GLU A 67 2.42 -7.76 -23.51
N ARG A 68 1.37 -7.30 -24.20
CA ARG A 68 0.77 -5.96 -24.00
C ARG A 68 -0.01 -5.86 -22.69
N ALA A 69 -0.41 -6.98 -22.10
CA ALA A 69 -0.99 -7.01 -20.76
C ALA A 69 0.03 -6.72 -19.65
N THR A 70 1.31 -6.46 -19.98
CA THR A 70 2.35 -6.08 -19.01
C THR A 70 2.79 -4.64 -19.17
N CYS A 71 2.89 -3.91 -18.06
CA CYS A 71 3.41 -2.55 -18.00
C CYS A 71 4.91 -2.58 -17.66
N GLN A 72 5.77 -2.20 -18.61
CA GLN A 72 7.21 -2.15 -18.40
C GLN A 72 7.60 -1.14 -17.32
N GLY A 73 8.48 -1.54 -16.40
CA GLY A 73 8.94 -0.70 -15.30
C GLY A 73 8.06 -0.75 -14.06
N LEU A 74 6.94 -1.48 -14.09
CA LEU A 74 6.06 -1.67 -12.94
C LEU A 74 6.46 -2.91 -12.14
N TYR A 75 6.75 -2.75 -10.85
CA TYR A 75 7.32 -3.77 -9.96
C TYR A 75 6.61 -5.14 -10.06
N GLU A 76 5.29 -5.16 -10.10
CA GLU A 76 4.51 -6.41 -10.15
C GLU A 76 4.77 -7.27 -11.41
N HIS A 77 5.24 -6.67 -12.50
CA HIS A 77 5.52 -7.34 -13.78
C HIS A 77 6.99 -7.75 -13.95
N ALA A 78 7.87 -7.42 -13.00
CA ALA A 78 9.28 -7.80 -13.08
C ALA A 78 9.44 -9.33 -13.10
N ARG A 79 10.32 -9.83 -13.98
CA ARG A 79 10.56 -11.28 -14.16
C ARG A 79 11.81 -11.73 -13.40
N SER A 80 12.88 -10.93 -13.43
CA SER A 80 14.14 -11.24 -12.75
C SER A 80 14.33 -10.48 -11.43
N ALA A 81 15.25 -10.93 -10.57
CA ALA A 81 15.57 -10.23 -9.32
C ALA A 81 16.18 -8.83 -9.57
N ARG A 82 17.05 -8.70 -10.58
CA ARG A 82 17.63 -7.41 -10.99
C ARG A 82 16.55 -6.45 -11.49
N GLU A 83 15.62 -6.94 -12.33
CA GLU A 83 14.46 -6.16 -12.76
C GLU A 83 13.59 -5.76 -11.58
N LYS A 84 13.33 -6.65 -10.61
CA LYS A 84 12.52 -6.33 -9.43
C LYS A 84 13.09 -5.14 -8.67
N ILE A 85 14.41 -5.10 -8.45
CA ILE A 85 15.06 -3.98 -7.74
C ILE A 85 14.97 -2.71 -8.58
N ALA A 86 15.34 -2.74 -9.86
CA ALA A 86 15.29 -1.56 -10.72
C ALA A 86 13.85 -1.01 -10.89
N TRP A 87 12.89 -1.91 -11.10
CA TRP A 87 11.48 -1.56 -11.29
C TRP A 87 10.79 -1.19 -9.99
N PHE A 88 11.29 -1.66 -8.85
CA PHE A 88 10.88 -1.19 -7.54
C PHE A 88 11.10 0.32 -7.40
N PHE A 89 12.34 0.79 -7.57
CA PHE A 89 12.66 2.21 -7.50
C PHE A 89 11.91 3.02 -8.58
N ARG A 90 11.80 2.50 -9.80
CA ARG A 90 11.05 3.17 -10.87
C ARG A 90 9.56 3.31 -10.54
N THR A 91 8.93 2.24 -10.06
CA THR A 91 7.52 2.26 -9.63
C THR A 91 7.35 3.23 -8.47
N PHE A 92 8.27 3.19 -7.51
CA PHE A 92 8.29 4.08 -6.37
C PHE A 92 8.25 5.56 -6.77
N PHE A 93 9.11 5.99 -7.71
CA PHE A 93 9.06 7.37 -8.23
C PHE A 93 7.74 7.70 -8.91
N TRP A 94 7.09 6.74 -9.58
CA TRP A 94 5.76 6.95 -10.15
C TRP A 94 4.68 7.09 -9.09
N LEU A 95 4.79 6.37 -7.98
CA LEU A 95 3.83 6.44 -6.87
C LEU A 95 3.83 7.83 -6.22
N LEU A 96 4.98 8.50 -6.14
CA LEU A 96 5.03 9.87 -5.61
C LEU A 96 4.12 10.85 -6.38
N LEU A 97 3.88 10.59 -7.68
CA LEU A 97 3.13 11.47 -8.57
C LEU A 97 1.95 10.70 -9.20
N PRO A 98 0.75 10.72 -8.57
CA PRO A 98 -0.38 9.90 -8.99
C PRO A 98 -0.74 10.02 -10.48
N TRP A 99 -0.62 11.21 -11.07
CA TRP A 99 -0.94 11.44 -12.49
C TRP A 99 0.01 10.72 -13.45
N LEU A 100 1.28 10.51 -13.05
CA LEU A 100 2.29 9.75 -13.80
C LEU A 100 2.06 8.26 -13.67
N PHE A 101 1.69 7.79 -12.47
CA PHE A 101 1.34 6.38 -12.28
C PHE A 101 0.13 6.01 -13.15
N TRP A 102 -0.96 6.77 -13.01
CA TRP A 102 -2.22 6.51 -13.73
C TRP A 102 -2.19 6.93 -15.21
N SER A 103 -1.13 7.60 -15.69
CA SER A 103 -0.91 7.75 -17.15
C SER A 103 -0.36 6.49 -17.80
N ARG A 104 0.38 5.68 -17.05
CA ARG A 104 1.03 4.46 -17.55
C ARG A 104 0.25 3.21 -17.24
N VAL A 105 -0.48 3.20 -16.12
CA VAL A 105 -1.22 2.02 -15.66
C VAL A 105 -2.65 2.03 -16.21
N HIS A 106 -2.87 1.24 -17.25
CA HIS A 106 -4.18 0.96 -17.84
C HIS A 106 -4.87 -0.29 -17.27
N MET A 107 -6.18 -0.41 -17.48
CA MET A 107 -7.01 -1.53 -17.01
C MET A 107 -6.67 -2.87 -17.66
N HIS A 108 -6.18 -2.89 -18.90
CA HIS A 108 -5.78 -4.12 -19.58
C HIS A 108 -4.52 -4.74 -18.97
N HIS A 109 -3.72 -3.96 -18.23
CA HIS A 109 -2.55 -4.51 -17.57
C HIS A 109 -2.94 -5.47 -16.46
N ARG A 110 -2.36 -6.67 -16.48
CA ARG A 110 -2.65 -7.75 -15.54
C ARG A 110 -2.20 -7.39 -14.13
N ALA A 111 -3.16 -7.23 -13.23
CA ALA A 111 -2.86 -6.98 -11.83
C ALA A 111 -2.46 -8.28 -11.10
N HIS A 112 -1.37 -8.23 -10.34
CA HIS A 112 -0.90 -9.32 -9.49
C HIS A 112 -0.95 -8.90 -8.01
N PRO A 113 -2.14 -8.92 -7.37
CA PRO A 113 -2.32 -8.34 -6.03
C PRO A 113 -1.39 -8.95 -4.98
N ARG A 114 -1.08 -10.25 -5.07
CA ARG A 114 -0.10 -10.92 -4.21
C ARG A 114 1.28 -10.27 -4.28
N ARG A 115 1.74 -9.87 -5.48
CA ARG A 115 3.04 -9.22 -5.67
C ARG A 115 3.04 -7.78 -5.17
N ILE A 116 1.90 -7.10 -5.15
CA ILE A 116 1.79 -5.72 -4.63
C ILE A 116 1.69 -5.73 -3.11
N LEU A 117 0.84 -6.59 -2.54
CA LEU A 117 0.54 -6.62 -1.10
C LEU A 117 1.63 -7.32 -0.28
N ALA A 118 2.29 -8.35 -0.82
CA ALA A 118 3.35 -9.06 -0.08
C ALA A 118 4.46 -8.13 0.45
N PRO A 119 5.09 -7.24 -0.35
CA PRO A 119 6.13 -6.35 0.18
C PRO A 119 5.58 -5.38 1.22
N VAL A 120 4.34 -4.91 1.09
CA VAL A 120 3.68 -4.04 2.10
C VAL A 120 3.51 -4.81 3.42
N LEU A 121 2.94 -6.02 3.35
CA LEU A 121 2.69 -6.86 4.51
C LEU A 121 3.97 -7.38 5.18
N ILE A 122 5.07 -7.52 4.42
CA ILE A 122 6.39 -7.89 4.95
C ILE A 122 7.13 -6.68 5.52
N ALA A 123 7.00 -5.51 4.88
CA ALA A 123 7.65 -4.28 5.34
C ALA A 123 7.16 -3.89 6.74
N ILE A 124 5.85 -3.97 7.00
CA ILE A 124 5.26 -3.63 8.29
C ILE A 124 5.97 -4.34 9.47
N PRO A 125 5.97 -5.68 9.59
CA PRO A 125 6.63 -6.36 10.70
C PRO A 125 8.14 -6.13 10.72
N ILE A 126 8.81 -5.98 9.56
CA ILE A 126 10.23 -5.63 9.51
C ILE A 126 10.48 -4.27 10.17
N PHE A 127 9.69 -3.25 9.84
CA PHE A 127 9.83 -1.92 10.44
C PHE A 127 9.57 -1.96 11.95
N PHE A 128 8.54 -2.69 12.40
CA PHE A 128 8.29 -2.88 13.82
C PHE A 128 9.46 -3.60 14.52
N ILE A 129 9.99 -4.68 13.94
CA ILE A 129 11.14 -5.40 14.52
C ILE A 129 12.37 -4.48 14.60
N LEU A 130 12.67 -3.73 13.53
CA LEU A 130 13.81 -2.81 13.52
C LEU A 130 13.64 -1.70 14.56
N GLU A 131 12.45 -1.11 14.66
CA GLU A 131 12.12 -0.13 15.70
C GLU A 131 12.38 -0.69 17.10
N ARG A 132 11.94 -1.92 17.38
CA ARG A 132 12.15 -2.56 18.69
C ARG A 132 13.60 -2.92 18.96
N LEU A 133 14.34 -3.35 17.94
CA LEU A 133 15.77 -3.60 18.10
C LEU A 133 16.51 -2.31 18.46
N VAL A 134 16.18 -1.18 17.82
CA VAL A 134 16.82 0.11 18.12
C VAL A 134 16.43 0.58 19.52
N LEU A 135 15.14 0.54 19.88
CA LEU A 135 14.65 0.93 21.21
C LEU A 135 15.24 0.03 22.33
N GLY A 136 15.24 -1.28 22.13
CA GLY A 136 15.77 -2.22 23.11
C GLY A 136 17.27 -2.05 23.34
N THR A 137 18.02 -1.80 22.26
CA THR A 137 19.45 -1.46 22.32
C THR A 137 19.67 -0.17 23.12
N PHE A 138 18.83 0.85 22.95
CA PHE A 138 18.89 2.09 23.73
C PHE A 138 18.66 1.88 25.23
N ILE A 139 17.59 1.13 25.58
CA ILE A 139 17.30 0.83 26.98
C ILE A 139 18.48 0.08 27.61
N PHE A 140 19.04 -0.91 26.92
CA PHE A 140 20.19 -1.68 27.41
C PHE A 140 21.40 -0.78 27.70
N PHE A 141 21.83 0.06 26.75
CA PHE A 141 23.02 0.90 26.94
C PHE A 141 22.82 2.02 27.97
N SER A 142 21.66 2.70 27.97
CA SER A 142 21.36 3.77 28.94
C SER A 142 21.32 3.24 30.37
N THR A 143 20.77 2.04 30.54
CA THR A 143 20.72 1.30 31.79
C THR A 143 22.12 0.90 32.24
N ALA A 144 22.90 0.26 31.37
CA ALA A 144 24.29 -0.13 31.67
C ALA A 144 25.13 1.09 32.10
N GLN A 145 25.03 2.22 31.39
CA GLN A 145 25.76 3.45 31.73
C GLN A 145 25.37 4.01 33.10
N ARG A 146 24.07 4.03 33.44
CA ARG A 146 23.62 4.48 34.76
C ARG A 146 24.11 3.59 35.89
N TYR A 147 24.17 2.27 35.69
CA TYR A 147 24.63 1.35 36.72
C TYR A 147 26.15 1.35 36.91
N THR A 148 26.93 1.65 35.87
CA THR A 148 28.38 1.87 36.03
C THR A 148 28.68 3.10 36.91
N LEU A 149 27.76 4.07 37.00
CA LEU A 149 27.89 5.28 37.82
C LEU A 149 27.30 5.15 39.24
N LEU A 150 26.48 4.12 39.51
CA LEU A 150 25.71 3.95 40.75
C LEU A 150 26.10 2.69 41.54
N THR A 151 27.33 2.19 41.41
CA THR A 151 27.82 1.06 42.21
C THR A 151 27.99 1.43 43.69
N GLY A 152 26.87 1.35 44.39
CA GLY A 152 26.72 1.32 45.83
C GLY A 152 25.31 0.81 46.13
N THR A 153 25.12 -0.52 46.00
CA THR A 153 23.93 -1.33 46.35
C THR A 153 22.78 -1.47 45.31
N GLY A 154 22.83 -2.58 44.56
CA GLY A 154 21.74 -3.54 44.25
C GLY A 154 20.54 -3.14 43.37
N PRO A 155 20.48 -3.57 42.09
CA PRO A 155 19.25 -3.44 41.29
C PRO A 155 19.03 -4.45 40.13
N ILE A 156 19.52 -5.69 40.17
CA ILE A 156 19.27 -6.65 39.05
C ILE A 156 17.79 -7.07 38.99
N ASP A 157 17.14 -7.26 40.14
CA ASP A 157 15.77 -7.78 40.21
C ASP A 157 14.72 -6.75 39.72
N ASN A 158 14.93 -5.46 39.99
CA ASN A 158 14.07 -4.38 39.47
C ASN A 158 14.23 -4.19 37.96
N LEU A 159 15.39 -4.54 37.39
CA LEU A 159 15.63 -4.49 35.96
C LEU A 159 14.84 -5.57 35.22
N LEU A 160 14.83 -6.79 35.75
CA LEU A 160 14.03 -7.88 35.20
C LEU A 160 12.54 -7.59 35.32
N TRP A 161 12.07 -7.09 36.46
CA TRP A 161 10.65 -6.79 36.67
C TRP A 161 10.11 -5.67 35.76
N TYR A 162 10.84 -4.57 35.60
CA TYR A 162 10.44 -3.52 34.65
C TYR A 162 10.63 -3.94 33.20
N SER A 163 11.67 -4.72 32.86
CA SER A 163 11.92 -5.12 31.47
C SER A 163 10.98 -6.20 30.97
N THR A 164 10.59 -7.21 31.77
CA THR A 164 9.79 -8.33 31.23
C THR A 164 8.32 -7.98 30.98
N ASP A 165 7.68 -7.26 31.90
CA ASP A 165 6.25 -6.95 31.78
C ASP A 165 5.99 -5.77 30.84
N THR A 166 6.86 -4.77 30.81
CA THR A 166 6.69 -3.60 29.92
C THR A 166 7.32 -3.78 28.55
N TRP A 167 8.37 -4.62 28.37
CA TRP A 167 8.90 -4.84 27.02
C TRP A 167 7.98 -5.67 26.17
N PHE A 168 7.37 -6.74 26.68
CA PHE A 168 6.54 -7.58 25.82
C PHE A 168 5.30 -6.82 25.36
N ILE A 169 4.59 -6.20 26.29
CA ILE A 169 3.38 -5.40 26.02
C ILE A 169 3.74 -4.12 25.26
N GLY A 170 4.79 -3.41 25.69
CA GLY A 170 5.31 -2.22 25.03
C GLY A 170 5.84 -2.51 23.63
N ALA A 171 6.40 -3.71 23.36
CA ALA A 171 6.84 -4.17 22.03
C ALA A 171 5.66 -4.47 21.09
N MET A 172 4.53 -4.93 21.62
CA MET A 172 3.33 -5.17 20.82
C MET A 172 2.60 -3.86 20.44
N TYR A 173 2.77 -2.76 21.20
CA TYR A 173 2.00 -1.52 20.99
C TYR A 173 2.83 -0.22 21.16
N PRO A 174 3.58 0.25 20.15
CA PRO A 174 4.50 1.40 20.28
C PRO A 174 3.79 2.75 20.42
N TYR A 175 2.51 2.79 20.08
CA TYR A 175 1.69 4.00 20.10
C TYR A 175 0.88 4.16 21.38
N LEU A 176 0.95 3.18 22.27
CA LEU A 176 0.27 3.23 23.55
C LEU A 176 1.29 3.63 24.60
N ASP A 177 1.04 4.78 25.23
CA ASP A 177 1.73 5.24 26.42
C ASP A 177 1.16 4.45 27.61
N PHE A 178 2.04 3.87 28.41
CA PHE A 178 1.66 3.08 29.58
C PHE A 178 2.04 3.89 30.81
N ASP A 179 1.05 4.56 31.39
CA ASP A 179 1.17 5.15 32.72
C ASP A 179 0.63 4.15 33.78
N ILE A 180 0.96 4.39 35.04
CA ILE A 180 0.49 3.65 36.23
C ILE A 180 -1.06 3.62 36.28
N ARG A 181 -1.73 4.51 35.53
CA ARG A 181 -3.19 4.63 35.42
C ARG A 181 -3.82 3.85 34.26
N GLY A 182 -3.03 3.21 33.41
CA GLY A 182 -3.51 2.40 32.28
C GLY A 182 -2.86 2.72 30.93
N VAL A 183 -3.50 2.21 29.87
CA VAL A 183 -3.04 2.33 28.48
C VAL A 183 -3.65 3.58 27.85
N THR A 184 -2.88 4.64 27.66
CA THR A 184 -3.32 5.86 26.97
C THR A 184 -2.69 5.93 25.58
N ALA A 185 -3.49 6.18 24.54
CA ALA A 185 -2.96 6.43 23.21
C ALA A 185 -2.20 7.77 23.14
N GLY A 186 -0.91 7.75 22.78
CA GLY A 186 -0.16 8.99 22.58
C GLY A 186 -0.67 9.80 21.36
N PRO A 187 -0.28 11.08 21.22
CA PRO A 187 -0.60 11.89 20.03
C PRO A 187 -0.18 11.23 18.71
N ALA A 188 0.89 10.44 18.74
CA ALA A 188 1.34 9.60 17.64
C ALA A 188 0.28 8.58 17.17
N ALA A 189 -0.40 7.93 18.12
CA ALA A 189 -1.47 6.97 17.84
C ALA A 189 -2.67 7.66 17.19
N GLN A 190 -3.05 8.83 17.72
CA GLN A 190 -4.13 9.66 17.18
C GLN A 190 -3.85 10.02 15.73
N LEU A 191 -2.66 10.54 15.44
CA LEU A 191 -2.25 10.91 14.08
C LEU A 191 -2.24 9.70 13.15
N LEU A 192 -1.69 8.56 13.60
CA LEU A 192 -1.68 7.34 12.81
C LEU A 192 -3.11 6.83 12.53
N ALA A 193 -3.99 6.84 13.53
CA ALA A 193 -5.40 6.47 13.37
C ALA A 193 -6.09 7.39 12.35
N GLY A 194 -5.82 8.70 12.41
CA GLY A 194 -6.29 9.68 11.44
C GLY A 194 -5.80 9.42 10.01
N MET A 195 -4.63 8.83 9.81
CA MET A 195 -4.11 8.43 8.48
C MET A 195 -4.64 7.07 8.02
N LEU A 196 -4.75 6.10 8.93
CA LEU A 196 -5.23 4.75 8.61
C LEU A 196 -6.73 4.73 8.30
N ALA A 197 -7.53 5.54 8.99
CA ALA A 197 -8.96 5.65 8.75
C ALA A 197 -9.29 5.91 7.27
N PRO A 198 -8.80 6.98 6.61
CA PRO A 198 -9.05 7.20 5.20
C PRO A 198 -8.39 6.11 4.32
N PHE A 199 -7.19 5.62 4.65
CA PHE A 199 -6.54 4.54 3.90
C PHE A 199 -7.40 3.27 3.75
N PHE A 200 -8.08 2.85 4.82
CA PHE A 200 -9.01 1.72 4.77
C PHE A 200 -10.39 2.09 4.26
N LEU A 201 -10.87 3.30 4.54
CA LEU A 201 -12.24 3.67 4.18
C LEU A 201 -12.43 3.82 2.67
N TRP A 202 -11.44 4.34 1.93
CA TRP A 202 -11.53 4.47 0.47
C TRP A 202 -11.86 3.16 -0.26
N PRO A 203 -11.05 2.08 -0.12
CA PRO A 203 -11.38 0.80 -0.73
C PRO A 203 -12.65 0.18 -0.14
N PHE A 204 -12.89 0.34 1.17
CA PHE A 204 -14.10 -0.18 1.81
C PHE A 204 -15.39 0.41 1.22
N LEU A 205 -15.47 1.73 1.07
CA LEU A 205 -16.65 2.39 0.49
C LEU A 205 -16.87 1.98 -0.97
N LEU A 206 -15.81 1.82 -1.75
CA LEU A 206 -15.89 1.29 -3.12
C LEU A 206 -16.38 -0.16 -3.17
N LEU A 207 -16.18 -0.94 -2.11
CA LEU A 207 -16.66 -2.31 -2.01
C LEU A 207 -18.10 -2.40 -1.54
N VAL A 208 -18.47 -1.55 -0.59
CA VAL A 208 -19.78 -1.58 0.10
C VAL A 208 -20.87 -0.91 -0.70
N LEU A 209 -20.58 0.22 -1.38
CA LEU A 209 -21.62 0.96 -2.12
C LEU A 209 -22.05 0.15 -3.35
N PRO A 210 -23.19 -0.57 -3.31
CA PRO A 210 -23.57 -1.54 -4.34
C PRO A 210 -23.79 -0.84 -5.67
N ASP A 211 -24.38 0.35 -5.61
CA ASP A 211 -24.55 1.24 -6.76
C ASP A 211 -23.24 1.63 -7.40
N THR A 212 -22.17 1.84 -6.62
CA THR A 212 -20.87 2.18 -7.19
C THR A 212 -20.24 0.98 -7.88
N ARG A 213 -20.34 -0.24 -7.32
CA ARG A 213 -19.85 -1.45 -7.99
C ARG A 213 -20.69 -1.82 -9.21
N ALA A 214 -22.02 -1.75 -9.11
CA ALA A 214 -22.94 -2.08 -10.19
C ALA A 214 -22.79 -1.10 -11.36
N ARG A 215 -22.69 0.21 -11.09
CA ARG A 215 -22.51 1.23 -12.14
C ARG A 215 -21.09 1.30 -12.66
N ALA A 216 -20.08 1.17 -11.79
CA ALA A 216 -18.70 1.26 -12.22
C ALA A 216 -18.18 -0.05 -12.82
N LYS A 217 -18.82 -1.20 -12.53
CA LYS A 217 -18.45 -2.56 -12.96
C LYS A 217 -16.94 -2.83 -12.82
N ILE A 218 -16.34 -2.42 -11.70
CA ILE A 218 -14.89 -2.54 -11.46
C ILE A 218 -14.61 -3.85 -10.72
N ARG A 219 -13.71 -4.66 -11.27
CA ARG A 219 -13.21 -5.89 -10.62
C ARG A 219 -12.43 -5.57 -9.35
N LEU A 220 -12.59 -6.41 -8.33
CA LEU A 220 -11.90 -6.31 -7.04
C LEU A 220 -10.38 -6.19 -7.18
N VAL A 221 -9.79 -6.86 -8.18
CA VAL A 221 -8.34 -6.85 -8.42
C VAL A 221 -7.79 -5.44 -8.68
N HIS A 222 -8.58 -4.56 -9.31
CA HIS A 222 -8.17 -3.18 -9.59
C HIS A 222 -8.21 -2.31 -8.34
N ILE A 223 -9.20 -2.55 -7.47
CA ILE A 223 -9.31 -1.90 -6.16
C ILE A 223 -8.14 -2.34 -5.28
N GLN A 224 -7.86 -3.64 -5.22
CA GLN A 224 -6.72 -4.20 -4.47
C GLN A 224 -5.38 -3.64 -4.96
N ARG A 225 -5.20 -3.49 -6.29
CA ARG A 225 -4.02 -2.86 -6.88
C ARG A 225 -3.87 -1.41 -6.43
N ALA A 226 -4.91 -0.60 -6.58
CA ALA A 226 -4.89 0.80 -6.17
C ALA A 226 -4.61 0.97 -4.68
N TRP A 227 -5.23 0.11 -3.85
CA TRP A 227 -5.06 0.09 -2.40
C TRP A 227 -3.65 -0.32 -1.97
N GLY A 228 -3.11 -1.40 -2.54
CA GLY A 228 -1.76 -1.86 -2.25
C GLY A 228 -0.71 -0.83 -2.62
N TYR A 229 -0.91 -0.11 -3.74
CA TYR A 229 0.00 0.97 -4.13
C TYR A 229 -0.15 2.24 -3.27
N SER A 230 -1.35 2.54 -2.73
CA SER A 230 -1.54 3.67 -1.81
C SER A 230 -0.92 3.48 -0.42
N ALA A 231 -0.48 2.26 -0.09
CA ALA A 231 0.20 1.96 1.17
C ALA A 231 1.67 2.39 1.17
N TRP A 232 2.31 2.57 0.02
CA TRP A 232 3.76 2.82 -0.06
C TRP A 232 4.21 4.12 0.62
N PRO A 233 3.52 5.27 0.47
CA PRO A 233 3.90 6.47 1.21
C PRO A 233 3.77 6.32 2.72
N LEU A 234 2.82 5.51 3.22
CA LEU A 234 2.76 5.20 4.66
C LEU A 234 4.03 4.48 5.11
N ILE A 235 4.46 3.46 4.36
CA ILE A 235 5.71 2.73 4.65
C ILE A 235 6.90 3.68 4.70
N LEU A 236 6.96 4.68 3.82
CA LEU A 236 8.03 5.69 3.86
C LEU A 236 7.96 6.59 5.07
N LEU A 237 6.76 7.02 5.47
CA LEU A 237 6.58 7.82 6.68
C LEU A 237 7.06 7.03 7.90
N PHE A 238 6.73 5.73 7.99
CA PHE A 238 7.25 4.84 9.02
C PHE A 238 8.78 4.66 8.94
N ALA A 239 9.33 4.49 7.74
CA ALA A 239 10.78 4.37 7.56
C ALA A 239 11.50 5.67 7.97
N ALA A 240 10.96 6.83 7.61
CA ALA A 240 11.50 8.13 7.96
C ALA A 240 11.42 8.41 9.46
N SER A 241 10.32 8.01 10.12
CA SER A 241 10.20 8.13 11.58
C SER A 241 11.20 7.24 12.30
N LEU A 242 11.39 6.00 11.83
CA LEU A 242 12.40 5.08 12.37
C LEU A 242 13.83 5.60 12.16
N PHE A 243 14.10 6.17 10.98
CA PHE A 243 15.41 6.75 10.69
C PHE A 243 15.70 7.97 11.56
N ALA A 244 14.74 8.88 11.72
CA ALA A 244 14.85 10.03 12.62
C ALA A 244 15.07 9.59 14.08
N PHE A 245 14.35 8.56 14.52
CA PHE A 245 14.55 7.94 15.84
C PHE A 245 15.98 7.43 16.02
N THR A 246 16.53 6.77 14.99
CA THR A 246 17.91 6.24 15.02
C THR A 246 18.96 7.35 15.04
N LEU A 247 18.75 8.43 14.29
CA LEU A 247 19.67 9.58 14.30
C LEU A 247 19.68 10.31 15.64
N ASP A 248 18.51 10.53 16.24
CA ASP A 248 18.37 11.14 17.57
C ASP A 248 19.10 10.30 18.63
N PHE A 249 18.99 8.97 18.53
CA PHE A 249 19.75 8.03 19.37
C PHE A 249 21.26 8.20 19.23
N ILE A 250 21.79 8.21 18.00
CA ILE A 250 23.23 8.37 17.76
C ILE A 250 23.71 9.71 18.31
N ALA A 251 22.97 10.79 18.04
CA ALA A 251 23.31 12.12 18.53
C ALA A 251 23.35 12.18 20.06
N TYR A 252 22.37 11.56 20.73
CA TYR A 252 22.34 11.48 22.20
C TYR A 252 23.51 10.68 22.79
N GLY A 253 23.81 9.51 22.21
CA GLY A 253 24.93 8.68 22.67
C GLY A 253 26.27 9.40 22.62
N ILE A 254 26.45 10.30 21.64
CA ILE A 254 27.65 11.12 21.48
C ILE A 254 27.67 12.32 22.45
N ALA A 255 26.52 12.90 22.79
CA ALA A 255 26.43 14.19 23.50
C ALA A 255 26.65 14.14 25.04
N ASN A 256 26.93 12.98 25.62
CA ASN A 256 27.08 12.73 27.07
C ASN A 256 25.79 12.92 27.92
N ALA A 257 25.53 11.93 28.76
CA ALA A 257 24.26 11.60 29.42
C ALA A 257 23.78 12.53 30.57
N SER A 258 24.13 13.82 30.59
CA SER A 258 23.84 14.70 31.75
C SER A 258 22.48 15.42 31.72
N ILE A 259 21.62 15.21 30.70
CA ILE A 259 20.35 15.94 30.59
C ILE A 259 19.18 14.97 30.39
N GLN A 260 18.17 15.06 31.28
CA GLN A 260 16.94 14.27 31.33
C GLN A 260 15.95 14.47 30.13
N SER A 261 16.39 14.95 28.96
CA SER A 261 15.47 15.33 27.87
C SER A 261 15.38 14.44 26.60
N PRO A 262 16.03 13.26 26.45
CA PRO A 262 16.02 12.55 25.16
C PRO A 262 14.64 11.98 24.80
N LEU A 263 13.93 11.35 25.74
CA LEU A 263 12.60 10.79 25.46
C LEU A 263 11.57 11.85 25.04
N ARG A 264 11.70 13.07 25.56
CA ARG A 264 10.81 14.20 25.23
C ARG A 264 11.15 14.84 23.88
N GLN A 265 12.42 14.92 23.49
CA GLN A 265 12.79 15.42 22.15
C GLN A 265 12.43 14.39 21.07
N LEU A 266 12.61 13.11 21.38
CA LEU A 266 12.29 11.97 20.52
C LEU A 266 10.79 11.84 20.21
N SER A 267 9.93 11.95 21.24
CA SER A 267 8.48 11.95 21.03
C SER A 267 8.02 13.12 20.16
N MET A 268 8.65 14.30 20.30
CA MET A 268 8.32 15.47 19.50
C MET A 268 8.74 15.34 18.03
N ALA A 269 9.91 14.73 17.74
CA ALA A 269 10.33 14.48 16.36
C ALA A 269 9.41 13.47 15.67
N PHE A 270 9.02 12.39 16.37
CA PHE A 270 8.05 11.42 15.86
C PHE A 270 6.69 12.07 15.59
N ILE A 271 6.17 12.83 16.56
CA ILE A 271 4.91 13.57 16.42
C ILE A 271 5.00 14.55 15.24
N ALA A 272 6.12 15.26 15.07
CA ALA A 272 6.31 16.18 13.96
C ALA A 272 6.30 15.46 12.60
N ILE A 273 7.03 14.35 12.45
CA ILE A 273 7.04 13.55 11.21
C ILE A 273 5.66 12.96 10.94
N ALA A 274 4.98 12.44 11.96
CA ALA A 274 3.62 11.93 11.81
C ALA A 274 2.64 13.06 11.47
N ALA A 275 2.74 14.23 12.08
CA ALA A 275 1.86 15.36 11.81
C ALA A 275 2.07 15.89 10.39
N VAL A 276 3.31 16.20 10.01
CA VAL A 276 3.67 16.65 8.66
C VAL A 276 3.31 15.56 7.63
N GLY A 277 3.66 14.31 7.94
CA GLY A 277 3.36 13.14 7.13
C GLY A 277 1.86 12.96 6.90
N GLY A 278 1.04 13.09 7.94
CA GLY A 278 -0.42 13.02 7.84
C GLY A 278 -1.03 14.15 7.03
N VAL A 279 -0.57 15.39 7.26
CA VAL A 279 -0.99 16.58 6.51
C VAL A 279 -0.67 16.44 5.02
N VAL A 280 0.44 15.78 4.66
CA VAL A 280 0.80 15.52 3.26
C VAL A 280 0.09 14.27 2.71
N TYR A 281 0.02 13.20 3.51
CA TYR A 281 -0.49 11.89 3.09
C TYR A 281 -1.98 11.90 2.81
N VAL A 282 -2.80 12.53 3.66
CA VAL A 282 -4.26 12.53 3.49
C VAL A 282 -4.68 13.22 2.18
N PRO A 283 -4.21 14.44 1.85
CA PRO A 283 -4.44 15.04 0.53
C PRO A 283 -3.85 14.22 -0.61
N TRP A 284 -2.64 13.66 -0.44
CA TRP A 284 -2.03 12.79 -1.44
C TRP A 284 -2.89 11.56 -1.73
N LEU A 285 -3.48 10.95 -0.70
CA LEU A 285 -4.36 9.78 -0.82
C LEU A 285 -5.64 10.14 -1.57
N ALA A 286 -6.25 11.28 -1.25
CA ALA A 286 -7.42 11.77 -1.98
C ALA A 286 -7.09 12.02 -3.47
N LEU A 287 -5.92 12.62 -3.78
CA LEU A 287 -5.44 12.79 -5.14
C LEU A 287 -5.20 11.43 -5.82
N TRP A 288 -4.57 10.48 -5.14
CA TRP A 288 -4.29 9.13 -5.63
C TRP A 288 -5.57 8.44 -6.11
N TRP A 289 -6.59 8.39 -5.26
CA TRP A 289 -7.87 7.77 -5.61
C TRP A 289 -8.65 8.59 -6.66
N SER A 290 -8.50 9.91 -6.67
CA SER A 290 -9.09 10.76 -7.72
C SER A 290 -8.56 10.41 -9.11
N PHE A 291 -7.24 10.24 -9.24
CA PHE A 291 -6.63 9.81 -10.50
C PHE A 291 -6.96 8.37 -10.85
N ALA A 292 -7.05 7.47 -9.86
CA ALA A 292 -7.51 6.10 -10.07
C ALA A 292 -8.90 6.08 -10.71
N LEU A 293 -9.86 6.83 -10.15
CA LEU A 293 -11.23 6.89 -10.63
C LEU A 293 -11.37 7.59 -11.99
N ALA A 294 -10.72 8.75 -12.16
CA ALA A 294 -10.87 9.57 -13.35
C ALA A 294 -10.06 9.04 -14.54
N LYS A 295 -8.79 8.70 -14.33
CA LYS A 295 -7.84 8.36 -15.40
C LYS A 295 -7.62 6.87 -15.54
N GLY A 296 -7.42 6.17 -14.42
CA GLY A 296 -7.19 4.73 -14.40
C GLY A 296 -8.42 3.96 -14.86
N TRP A 297 -9.55 4.22 -14.22
CA TRP A 297 -10.77 3.42 -14.40
C TRP A 297 -11.81 4.06 -15.31
N ARG A 298 -11.66 5.36 -15.61
CA ARG A 298 -12.56 6.13 -16.49
C ARG A 298 -14.03 5.96 -16.07
N VAL A 299 -14.31 6.22 -14.80
CA VAL A 299 -15.70 6.20 -14.29
C VAL A 299 -16.49 7.34 -14.95
N HIS A 300 -17.76 7.11 -15.31
CA HIS A 300 -18.57 8.07 -16.08
C HIS A 300 -18.84 9.40 -15.35
N ARG A 301 -18.84 9.40 -14.01
CA ARG A 301 -19.00 10.60 -13.17
C ARG A 301 -17.99 10.60 -12.02
N PRO A 302 -16.69 10.78 -12.31
CA PRO A 302 -15.66 10.58 -11.29
C PRO A 302 -15.72 11.68 -10.23
N LYS A 303 -16.08 12.92 -10.61
CA LYS A 303 -16.13 14.08 -9.69
C LYS A 303 -17.07 13.86 -8.50
N THR A 304 -18.30 13.42 -8.75
CA THR A 304 -19.29 13.16 -7.69
C THR A 304 -18.82 12.05 -6.76
N LEU A 305 -18.30 10.96 -7.32
CA LEU A 305 -17.83 9.83 -6.53
C LEU A 305 -16.60 10.22 -5.69
N ILE A 306 -15.66 10.97 -6.25
CA ILE A 306 -14.51 11.52 -5.54
C ILE A 306 -14.95 12.40 -4.37
N ALA A 307 -15.90 13.32 -4.60
CA ALA A 307 -16.38 14.22 -3.55
C ALA A 307 -17.00 13.45 -2.37
N LEU A 308 -17.86 12.46 -2.67
CA LEU A 308 -18.51 11.63 -1.64
C LEU A 308 -17.50 10.79 -0.85
N LEU A 309 -16.57 10.12 -1.55
CA LEU A 309 -15.56 9.28 -0.90
C LEU A 309 -14.58 10.11 -0.07
N SER A 310 -14.12 11.25 -0.61
CA SER A 310 -13.27 12.19 0.12
C SER A 310 -13.98 12.69 1.38
N PHE A 311 -15.23 13.13 1.28
CA PHE A 311 -16.02 13.60 2.41
C PHE A 311 -16.14 12.53 3.51
N ALA A 312 -16.55 11.32 3.15
CA ALA A 312 -16.66 10.22 4.11
C ALA A 312 -15.30 9.86 4.75
N SER A 313 -14.22 9.87 3.96
CA SER A 313 -12.87 9.56 4.45
C SER A 313 -12.33 10.61 5.42
N ILE A 314 -12.61 11.89 5.17
CA ILE A 314 -12.25 12.99 6.07
C ILE A 314 -13.07 12.90 7.35
N LEU A 315 -14.38 12.63 7.25
CA LEU A 315 -15.22 12.45 8.42
C LEU A 315 -14.74 11.29 9.31
N ALA A 316 -14.37 10.16 8.71
CA ALA A 316 -13.80 9.04 9.45
C ALA A 316 -12.44 9.37 10.09
N ALA A 317 -11.59 10.15 9.41
CA ALA A 317 -10.33 10.63 9.99
C ALA A 317 -10.58 11.52 11.22
N LEU A 318 -11.54 12.44 11.13
CA LEU A 318 -11.94 13.31 12.25
C LEU A 318 -12.50 12.50 13.42
N VAL A 319 -13.39 11.54 13.15
CA VAL A 319 -13.95 10.65 14.19
C VAL A 319 -12.84 9.82 14.84
N ALA A 320 -11.90 9.29 14.07
CA ALA A 320 -10.75 8.56 14.63
C ALA A 320 -9.92 9.47 15.54
N LEU A 321 -9.58 10.68 15.08
CA LEU A 321 -8.81 11.65 15.87
C LEU A 321 -9.53 12.04 17.18
N THR A 322 -10.84 12.32 17.14
CA THR A 322 -11.59 12.72 18.34
C THR A 322 -11.85 11.57 19.29
N THR A 323 -12.13 10.37 18.78
CA THR A 323 -12.33 9.18 19.61
C THR A 323 -11.07 8.91 20.42
N PHE A 324 -9.91 8.88 19.76
CA PHE A 324 -8.65 8.69 20.48
C PHE A 324 -8.31 9.86 21.41
N ALA A 325 -8.75 11.10 21.15
CA ALA A 325 -8.54 12.22 22.06
C ALA A 325 -9.41 12.18 23.34
N VAL A 326 -10.59 11.56 23.28
CA VAL A 326 -11.50 11.44 24.45
C VAL A 326 -11.08 10.31 25.39
N TYR A 327 -10.46 9.26 24.86
CA TYR A 327 -10.02 8.09 25.64
C TYR A 327 -8.56 8.17 26.13
N THR A 328 -7.94 9.35 26.03
CA THR A 328 -6.54 9.62 26.45
C THR A 328 -6.48 10.71 27.49
#